data_AF-A0A962VXQ4-F1
#
_entry.id   AF-A0A962VXQ4-F1
#
_cell.length_a   1.000
_cell.length_b   1.000
_cell.length_c   1.000
_cell.angle_alpha   90.00
_cell.angle_beta   90.00
_cell.angle_gamma   90.00
#
_symmetry.space_group_name_H-M   'P 1'
#
loop_
_entity.id
_entity.type
_entity.pdbx_description
1 polymer ?
#
loop_
_entity_poly.entity_id
_entity_poly.type
_entity_poly.pdbx_seq_one_letter_code
_entity_poly.pdbx_strand_id
1 'polypeptide(L)'
;PFKINTTVTRYNYPQIDDLYALSQRYGAELRLTRLRPTGRGGAVWQDLRPTHEQNRGLYEWLLNHRDVLTGDSFFHLSAYGQPMDGLNLCGAGRIVCCVDPVGEVYACPFMLAPEFSGGNVRQPGGFAGIWRHSPLFAHLREWQVGGSCQSCNAYDQCHGGCMAVKHFTQQSLDAPDPDCVFQQPAPFPIPVKAVSQLASIASP
;
A
#
# COMPACT_ATOMS: atom_id res chain seq x y z
N PRO A 1 14.45 7.35 21.16
CA PRO A 1 14.56 6.38 20.04
C PRO A 1 14.16 7.06 18.73
N PHE A 2 14.87 6.81 17.64
CA PHE A 2 14.59 7.38 16.32
C PHE A 2 14.67 6.29 15.24
N LYS A 3 14.19 6.60 14.03
CA LYS A 3 14.08 5.64 12.94
C LYS A 3 14.88 6.11 11.73
N ILE A 4 15.57 5.19 11.08
CA ILE A 4 16.09 5.38 9.72
C ILE A 4 15.03 4.79 8.79
N ASN A 5 14.37 5.64 8.00
CA ASN A 5 13.33 5.22 7.06
C ASN A 5 13.86 5.33 5.64
N THR A 6 13.74 4.26 4.87
CA THR A 6 14.03 4.27 3.44
C THR A 6 12.86 3.70 2.64
N THR A 7 12.67 4.24 1.44
CA THR A 7 11.81 3.61 0.43
C THR A 7 12.65 2.62 -0.35
N VAL A 8 12.23 1.35 -0.37
CA VAL A 8 12.93 0.30 -1.13
C VAL A 8 12.62 0.48 -2.61
N THR A 9 13.69 0.52 -3.39
CA THR A 9 13.71 0.65 -4.85
C THR A 9 14.64 -0.42 -5.43
N ARG A 10 14.59 -0.62 -6.74
CA ARG A 10 15.49 -1.56 -7.40
C ARG A 10 16.97 -1.23 -7.26
N TYR A 11 17.30 0.05 -7.04
CA TYR A 11 18.68 0.53 -6.98
C TYR A 11 19.29 0.42 -5.59
N ASN A 12 18.52 0.63 -4.52
CA ASN A 12 19.00 0.53 -3.15
C ASN A 12 18.70 -0.83 -2.49
N TYR A 13 17.93 -1.71 -3.14
CA TYR A 13 17.73 -3.08 -2.65
C TYR A 13 19.06 -3.81 -2.33
N PRO A 14 20.13 -3.73 -3.15
CA PRO A 14 21.41 -4.37 -2.82
C PRO A 14 22.12 -3.79 -1.58
N GLN A 15 21.63 -2.69 -1.01
CA GLN A 15 22.24 -1.97 0.12
C GLN A 15 21.45 -2.14 1.42
N ILE A 16 20.43 -3.00 1.47
CA ILE A 16 19.58 -3.16 2.66
C ILE A 16 20.35 -3.64 3.89
N ASP A 17 21.35 -4.50 3.72
CA ASP A 17 22.24 -4.94 4.80
C ASP A 17 23.07 -3.78 5.37
N ASP A 18 23.60 -2.91 4.51
CA ASP A 18 24.36 -1.73 4.93
C ASP A 18 23.46 -0.74 5.69
N LEU A 19 22.22 -0.57 5.24
CA LEU A 19 21.22 0.28 5.92
C LEU A 19 20.81 -0.30 7.28
N TYR A 20 20.71 -1.62 7.40
CA TYR A 20 20.48 -2.30 8.66
C TYR A 20 21.68 -2.15 9.60
N ALA A 21 22.90 -2.40 9.13
CA ALA A 21 24.11 -2.18 9.91
C ALA A 21 24.23 -0.72 10.38
N LEU A 22 23.85 0.25 9.53
CA LEU A 22 23.79 1.66 9.86
C LEU A 22 22.79 1.92 11.00
N SER A 23 21.59 1.35 10.95
CA SER A 23 20.59 1.55 12.02
C SER A 23 21.09 0.98 13.34
N GLN A 24 21.68 -0.22 13.33
CA GLN A 24 22.25 -0.83 14.53
C GLN A 24 23.38 0.02 15.13
N ARG A 25 24.30 0.53 14.28
CA ARG A 25 25.42 1.37 14.71
C ARG A 25 24.99 2.62 15.48
N TYR A 26 23.87 3.22 15.09
CA TYR A 26 23.36 4.43 15.73
C TYR A 26 22.25 4.17 16.76
N GLY A 27 21.92 2.91 17.06
CA GLY A 27 20.84 2.55 17.98
C GLY A 27 19.46 3.00 17.48
N ALA A 28 19.25 2.98 16.16
CA ALA A 28 18.00 3.34 15.50
C ALA A 28 17.24 2.10 15.03
N GLU A 29 15.92 2.21 14.94
CA GLU A 29 15.10 1.19 14.26
C GLU A 29 15.16 1.43 12.74
N LEU A 30 15.30 0.36 11.95
CA LEU A 30 15.15 0.45 10.49
C LEU A 30 13.68 0.34 10.12
N ARG A 31 13.22 1.24 9.25
CA ARG A 31 11.90 1.15 8.60
C ARG A 31 12.07 1.08 7.09
N LEU A 32 11.57 0.00 6.50
CA LEU A 32 11.50 -0.16 5.05
C LEU A 32 10.09 0.18 4.58
N THR A 33 9.99 1.03 3.57
CA THR A 33 8.72 1.42 2.95
C THR A 33 8.68 0.98 1.50
N ARG A 34 7.53 0.48 1.05
CA ARG A 34 7.31 0.19 -0.38
C ARG A 34 7.17 1.51 -1.11
N LEU A 35 7.85 1.66 -2.25
CA LEU A 35 7.49 2.71 -3.19
C LEU A 35 5.99 2.57 -3.52
N ARG A 36 5.28 3.69 -3.70
CA ARG A 36 3.89 3.65 -4.14
C ARG A 36 3.70 4.64 -5.29
N PRO A 37 2.90 4.31 -6.31
CA PRO A 37 2.73 5.13 -7.50
C PRO A 37 1.85 6.38 -7.27
N THR A 38 1.88 6.99 -6.09
CA THR A 38 1.08 8.18 -5.75
C THR A 38 1.87 9.48 -5.95
N GLY A 39 1.20 10.54 -6.39
CA GLY A 39 1.83 11.82 -6.73
C GLY A 39 2.96 11.65 -7.75
N ARG A 40 4.15 12.17 -7.43
CA ARG A 40 5.36 12.00 -8.28
C ARG A 40 5.84 10.56 -8.38
N GLY A 41 5.42 9.68 -7.46
CA GLY A 41 5.74 8.25 -7.47
C GLY A 41 5.19 7.53 -8.70
N GLY A 42 4.08 8.00 -9.27
CA GLY A 42 3.48 7.39 -10.47
C GLY A 42 4.40 7.44 -11.69
N ALA A 43 5.11 8.56 -11.88
CA ALA A 43 6.01 8.77 -13.01
C ALA A 43 7.28 7.90 -12.95
N VAL A 44 7.69 7.46 -11.76
CA VAL A 44 8.94 6.71 -11.54
C VAL A 44 8.70 5.27 -11.10
N TRP A 45 7.43 4.86 -10.99
CA TRP A 45 7.04 3.57 -10.44
C TRP A 45 7.67 2.40 -11.19
N GLN A 46 7.57 2.40 -12.52
CA GLN A 46 8.12 1.32 -13.36
C GLN A 46 9.64 1.24 -13.24
N ASP A 47 10.30 2.41 -13.18
CA ASP A 47 11.75 2.50 -13.21
C ASP A 47 12.40 2.20 -11.86
N LEU A 48 11.68 2.44 -10.76
CA LEU A 48 12.23 2.35 -9.41
C LEU A 48 11.68 1.20 -8.58
N ARG A 49 10.51 0.62 -8.88
CA ARG A 49 9.99 -0.49 -8.07
C ARG A 49 10.95 -1.69 -8.11
N PRO A 50 11.09 -2.45 -7.02
CA PRO A 50 11.86 -3.70 -7.04
C PRO A 50 11.32 -4.68 -8.10
N THR A 51 12.20 -5.50 -8.67
CA THR A 51 11.79 -6.60 -9.54
C THR A 51 11.12 -7.72 -8.71
N HIS A 52 10.43 -8.66 -9.36
CA HIS A 52 9.87 -9.83 -8.66
C HIS A 52 10.95 -10.67 -7.96
N GLU A 53 12.15 -10.74 -8.53
CA GLU A 53 13.30 -11.39 -7.90
C GLU A 53 13.76 -10.64 -6.64
N GLN A 54 13.91 -9.32 -6.73
CA GLN A 54 14.26 -8.48 -5.58
C GLN A 54 13.18 -8.51 -4.50
N ASN A 55 11.90 -8.55 -4.87
CA ASN A 55 10.80 -8.69 -3.92
C ASN A 55 10.84 -10.04 -3.17
N ARG A 56 11.21 -11.13 -3.86
CA ARG A 56 11.40 -12.44 -3.22
C ARG A 56 12.57 -12.42 -2.24
N GLY A 57 13.70 -11.87 -2.66
CA GLY A 57 14.86 -11.73 -1.77
C GLY A 57 14.59 -10.79 -0.59
N LEU A 58 13.83 -9.70 -0.80
CA LEU A 58 13.38 -8.81 0.27
C LEU A 58 12.47 -9.55 1.27
N TYR A 59 11.56 -10.38 0.79
CA TYR A 59 10.70 -11.20 1.64
C TYR A 59 11.53 -12.16 2.51
N GLU A 60 12.46 -12.90 1.91
CA GLU A 60 13.36 -13.79 2.64
C GLU A 60 14.21 -13.03 3.66
N TRP A 61 14.72 -11.86 3.27
CA TRP A 61 15.49 -10.98 4.15
C TRP A 61 14.67 -10.49 5.34
N LEU A 62 13.42 -10.05 5.13
CA LEU A 62 12.51 -9.59 6.18
C LEU A 62 12.14 -10.70 7.17
N LEU A 63 12.00 -11.95 6.71
CA LEU A 63 11.76 -13.08 7.62
C LEU A 63 12.93 -13.33 8.58
N ASN A 64 14.15 -12.98 8.17
CA ASN A 64 15.36 -13.10 8.99
C ASN A 64 15.64 -11.84 9.85
N HIS A 65 14.95 -10.73 9.59
CA HIS A 65 15.13 -9.43 10.28
C HIS A 65 13.80 -8.90 10.82
N ARG A 66 13.18 -9.65 11.73
CA ARG A 66 11.84 -9.34 12.29
C ARG A 66 11.78 -8.07 13.13
N ASP A 67 12.92 -7.51 13.51
CA ASP A 67 13.03 -6.20 14.16
C ASP A 67 12.84 -5.02 13.19
N VAL A 68 12.85 -5.28 11.87
CA VAL A 68 12.68 -4.24 10.84
C VAL A 68 11.20 -3.91 10.65
N LEU A 69 10.88 -2.62 10.74
CA LEU A 69 9.51 -2.13 10.63
C LEU A 69 9.10 -1.98 9.15
N THR A 70 7.96 -2.57 8.78
CA THR A 70 7.40 -2.47 7.42
C THR A 70 6.06 -1.72 7.39
N GLY A 71 5.28 -1.83 8.47
CA GLY A 71 3.91 -1.31 8.56
C GLY A 71 2.98 -1.97 7.54
N ASP A 72 2.50 -1.19 6.59
CA ASP A 72 1.57 -1.60 5.53
C ASP A 72 2.27 -1.82 4.17
N SER A 73 3.61 -1.87 4.16
CA SER A 73 4.39 -1.75 2.92
C SER A 73 4.44 -3.03 2.09
N PHE A 74 4.59 -4.19 2.72
CA PHE A 74 4.99 -5.40 1.98
C PHE A 74 4.04 -6.58 2.13
N PHE A 75 2.85 -6.40 2.70
CA PHE A 75 1.91 -7.50 2.96
C PHE A 75 1.50 -8.33 1.74
N HIS A 76 1.62 -7.78 0.52
CA HIS A 76 1.48 -8.53 -0.72
C HIS A 76 2.50 -9.68 -0.88
N LEU A 77 3.70 -9.55 -0.29
CA LEU A 77 4.76 -10.58 -0.33
C LEU A 77 4.47 -11.76 0.61
N SER A 78 3.59 -11.60 1.62
CA SER A 78 3.18 -12.70 2.47
C SER A 78 2.60 -13.87 1.66
N ALA A 79 2.10 -13.61 0.44
CA ALA A 79 1.66 -14.66 -0.49
C ALA A 79 2.75 -15.68 -0.88
N TYR A 80 4.04 -15.43 -0.58
CA TYR A 80 5.11 -16.43 -0.71
C TYR A 80 5.01 -17.58 0.30
N GLY A 81 4.27 -17.42 1.41
CA GLY A 81 3.83 -18.54 2.24
C GLY A 81 3.95 -18.35 3.76
N GLN A 82 4.89 -17.55 4.25
CA GLN A 82 4.99 -17.19 5.67
C GLN A 82 4.49 -15.75 5.86
N PRO A 83 3.61 -15.50 6.83
CA PRO A 83 3.17 -14.15 7.13
C PRO A 83 4.35 -13.34 7.68
N MET A 84 4.57 -12.17 7.07
CA MET A 84 5.49 -11.17 7.62
C MET A 84 4.85 -10.40 8.76
N ASP A 85 5.68 -9.89 9.66
CA ASP A 85 5.22 -9.01 10.72
C ASP A 85 4.68 -7.69 10.14
N GLY A 86 3.52 -7.26 10.62
CA GLY A 86 2.81 -6.09 10.10
C GLY A 86 1.37 -6.40 9.72
N LEU A 87 0.84 -5.65 8.75
CA LEU A 87 -0.49 -5.92 8.20
C LEU A 87 -0.46 -7.10 7.23
N ASN A 88 -1.56 -7.83 7.11
CA ASN A 88 -1.80 -8.80 6.03
C ASN A 88 -2.87 -8.31 5.02
N LEU A 89 -3.52 -7.17 5.30
CA LEU A 89 -4.59 -6.60 4.47
C LEU A 89 -4.49 -5.07 4.38
N CYS A 90 -5.17 -4.49 3.39
CA CYS A 90 -5.21 -3.04 3.23
C CYS A 90 -5.97 -2.37 4.39
N GLY A 91 -5.25 -1.57 5.19
CA GLY A 91 -5.80 -0.90 6.37
C GLY A 91 -6.64 0.36 6.11
N ALA A 92 -6.81 0.77 4.85
CA ALA A 92 -7.46 2.03 4.48
C ALA A 92 -8.88 2.13 5.06
N GLY A 93 -9.15 3.16 5.86
CA GLY A 93 -10.43 3.36 6.54
C GLY A 93 -10.75 2.31 7.62
N ARG A 94 -9.93 1.26 7.80
CA ARG A 94 -10.11 0.19 8.78
C ARG A 94 -9.31 0.46 10.06
N ILE A 95 -8.04 0.76 9.90
CA ILE A 95 -7.08 0.97 11.01
C ILE A 95 -6.19 2.20 10.78
N VAL A 96 -6.27 2.81 9.60
CA VAL A 96 -5.53 4.02 9.25
C VAL A 96 -6.42 4.98 8.48
N CYS A 97 -6.15 6.26 8.64
CA CYS A 97 -6.61 7.35 7.78
C CYS A 97 -5.56 8.48 7.84
N CYS A 98 -5.70 9.47 6.97
CA CYS A 98 -4.87 10.67 6.94
C CYS A 98 -5.77 11.89 7.12
N VAL A 99 -5.40 12.82 8.00
CA VAL A 99 -5.99 14.17 8.03
C VAL A 99 -4.96 15.11 7.45
N ASP A 100 -5.29 15.78 6.36
CA ASP A 100 -4.38 16.71 5.70
C ASP A 100 -4.32 18.07 6.43
N PRO A 101 -3.42 19.00 6.02
CA PRO A 101 -3.28 20.30 6.67
C PRO A 101 -4.53 21.18 6.63
N VAL A 102 -5.41 20.97 5.65
CA VAL A 102 -6.69 21.68 5.53
C VAL A 102 -7.84 20.87 6.12
N GLY A 103 -7.57 19.82 6.88
CA GLY A 103 -8.57 19.06 7.62
C GLY A 103 -9.35 18.03 6.80
N GLU A 104 -9.03 17.83 5.52
CA GLU A 104 -9.62 16.76 4.72
C GLU A 104 -9.15 15.40 5.24
N VAL A 105 -10.08 14.46 5.36
CA VAL A 105 -9.81 13.12 5.88
C VAL A 105 -9.84 12.12 4.74
N TYR A 106 -8.71 11.49 4.46
CA TYR A 106 -8.57 10.44 3.46
C TYR A 106 -8.45 9.06 4.11
N ALA A 107 -9.00 8.03 3.48
CA ALA A 107 -8.94 6.67 4.02
C ALA A 107 -7.51 6.11 4.10
N CYS A 108 -6.58 6.63 3.32
CA CYS A 108 -5.19 6.18 3.26
C CYS A 108 -4.26 7.36 2.95
N PRO A 109 -3.08 7.47 3.60
CA PRO A 109 -2.12 8.54 3.31
C PRO A 109 -1.53 8.47 1.89
N PHE A 110 -1.76 7.37 1.16
CA PHE A 110 -1.34 7.20 -0.23
C PHE A 110 -2.47 7.42 -1.23
N MET A 111 -3.70 7.69 -0.78
CA MET A 111 -4.89 7.92 -1.62
C MET A 111 -5.42 9.34 -1.39
N LEU A 112 -4.58 10.33 -1.70
CA LEU A 112 -4.87 11.76 -1.50
C LEU A 112 -5.46 12.40 -2.77
N ALA A 113 -6.51 11.78 -3.32
CA ALA A 113 -7.26 12.32 -4.45
C ALA A 113 -8.70 12.67 -4.00
N PRO A 114 -9.37 13.67 -4.59
CA PRO A 114 -10.68 14.15 -4.14
C PRO A 114 -11.73 13.05 -3.97
N GLU A 115 -11.73 12.04 -4.86
CA GLU A 115 -12.62 10.88 -4.83
C GLU A 115 -12.41 9.95 -3.62
N PHE A 116 -11.32 10.11 -2.89
CA PHE A 116 -10.99 9.37 -1.67
C PHE A 116 -11.15 10.20 -0.38
N SER A 117 -11.72 11.41 -0.48
CA SER A 117 -12.09 12.17 0.73
C SER A 117 -13.29 11.53 1.42
N GLY A 118 -13.17 11.33 2.73
CA GLY A 118 -14.26 10.97 3.62
C GLY A 118 -14.99 12.17 4.23
N GLY A 119 -14.52 13.40 3.96
CA GLY A 119 -15.04 14.66 4.50
C GLY A 119 -13.98 15.48 5.25
N ASN A 120 -14.38 16.63 5.80
CA ASN A 120 -13.48 17.55 6.51
C ASN A 120 -13.75 17.59 8.02
N VAL A 121 -12.71 17.49 8.85
CA VAL A 121 -12.82 17.49 10.32
C VAL A 121 -13.42 18.77 10.91
N ARG A 122 -13.45 19.86 10.14
CA ARG A 122 -14.04 21.15 10.55
C ARG A 122 -15.57 21.19 10.37
N GLN A 123 -16.17 20.22 9.70
CA GLN A 123 -17.62 20.12 9.53
C GLN A 123 -18.32 19.51 10.76
N PRO A 124 -19.63 19.71 10.93
CA PRO A 124 -20.39 19.07 12.00
C PRO A 124 -20.18 17.55 12.05
N GLY A 125 -20.01 17.00 13.25
CA GLY A 125 -19.66 15.59 13.48
C GLY A 125 -18.16 15.32 13.58
N GLY A 126 -17.32 16.21 13.03
CA GLY A 126 -15.85 16.16 13.14
C GLY A 126 -15.23 14.84 12.69
N PHE A 127 -14.02 14.57 13.18
CA PHE A 127 -13.30 13.34 12.84
C PHE A 127 -14.07 12.06 13.23
N ALA A 128 -14.72 12.03 14.39
CA ALA A 128 -15.47 10.86 14.84
C ALA A 128 -16.67 10.55 13.95
N GLY A 129 -17.36 11.58 13.45
CA GLY A 129 -18.44 11.45 12.48
C GLY A 129 -17.95 10.84 11.17
N ILE A 130 -16.85 11.36 10.63
CA ILE A 130 -16.22 10.86 9.40
C ILE A 130 -15.77 9.40 9.59
N TRP A 131 -15.01 9.12 10.65
CA TRP A 131 -14.50 7.78 10.91
C TRP A 131 -15.62 6.74 11.04
N ARG A 132 -16.72 7.06 11.72
CA ARG A 132 -17.80 6.08 11.95
C ARG A 132 -18.78 5.97 10.80
N HIS A 133 -19.09 7.07 10.12
CA HIS A 133 -20.26 7.15 9.24
C HIS A 133 -19.94 7.58 7.80
N SER A 134 -18.68 7.83 7.44
CA SER A 134 -18.32 8.10 6.04
C SER A 134 -18.71 6.91 5.14
N PRO A 135 -19.55 7.12 4.10
CA PRO A 135 -19.93 6.06 3.17
C PRO A 135 -18.72 5.41 2.49
N LEU A 136 -17.72 6.21 2.13
CA LEU A 136 -16.46 5.73 1.58
C LEU A 136 -15.75 4.77 2.55
N PHE A 137 -15.66 5.15 3.83
CA PHE A 137 -14.95 4.31 4.81
C PHE A 137 -15.73 3.02 5.11
N ALA A 138 -17.06 3.10 5.17
CA ALA A 138 -17.91 1.92 5.27
C ALA A 138 -17.69 0.96 4.08
N HIS A 139 -17.72 1.49 2.86
CA HIS A 139 -17.44 0.71 1.65
C HIS A 139 -16.05 0.05 1.68
N LEU A 140 -15.00 0.80 2.03
CA LEU A 140 -13.63 0.26 2.09
C LEU A 140 -13.47 -0.81 3.19
N ARG A 141 -14.24 -0.74 4.28
CA ARG A 141 -14.23 -1.75 5.35
C ARG A 141 -14.84 -3.07 4.89
N GLU A 142 -15.88 -3.01 4.08
CA GLU A 142 -16.59 -4.18 3.55
C GLU A 142 -15.94 -4.74 2.28
N TRP A 143 -15.17 -3.92 1.57
CA TRP A 143 -14.56 -4.29 0.30
C TRP A 143 -13.65 -5.52 0.40
N GLN A 144 -13.85 -6.43 -0.54
CA GLN A 144 -13.03 -7.61 -0.79
C GLN A 144 -12.62 -7.62 -2.26
N VAL A 145 -11.37 -7.95 -2.56
CA VAL A 145 -10.87 -7.99 -3.94
C VAL A 145 -11.60 -9.07 -4.73
N GLY A 146 -12.13 -8.73 -5.90
CA GLY A 146 -12.74 -9.72 -6.81
C GLY A 146 -11.73 -10.55 -7.62
N GLY A 147 -12.18 -10.98 -8.79
CA GLY A 147 -11.33 -11.59 -9.82
C GLY A 147 -10.63 -12.87 -9.38
N SER A 148 -9.39 -13.08 -9.84
CA SER A 148 -8.60 -14.27 -9.54
C SER A 148 -8.16 -14.39 -8.08
N CYS A 149 -8.28 -13.32 -7.29
CA CYS A 149 -7.95 -13.38 -5.86
C CYS A 149 -8.95 -14.22 -5.07
N GLN A 150 -10.21 -14.28 -5.50
CA GLN A 150 -11.29 -15.00 -4.82
C GLN A 150 -11.08 -16.52 -4.74
N SER A 151 -10.30 -17.09 -5.68
CA SER A 151 -9.94 -18.51 -5.70
C SER A 151 -8.45 -18.75 -5.43
N CYS A 152 -7.72 -17.74 -4.96
CA CYS A 152 -6.29 -17.85 -4.69
C CYS A 152 -6.03 -18.52 -3.34
N ASN A 153 -5.21 -19.58 -3.33
CA ASN A 153 -4.83 -20.30 -2.10
C ASN A 153 -4.04 -19.43 -1.09
N ALA A 154 -3.49 -18.29 -1.52
CA ALA A 154 -2.77 -17.37 -0.64
C ALA A 154 -3.61 -16.13 -0.24
N TYR A 155 -4.91 -16.12 -0.53
CA TYR A 155 -5.77 -14.96 -0.32
C TYR A 155 -5.70 -14.43 1.12
N ASP A 156 -5.77 -15.30 2.13
CA ASP A 156 -5.75 -14.93 3.55
C ASP A 156 -4.42 -14.31 4.01
N GLN A 157 -3.38 -14.40 3.19
CA GLN A 157 -2.06 -13.86 3.50
C GLN A 157 -1.88 -12.41 3.03
N CYS A 158 -2.60 -11.98 1.98
CA CYS A 158 -2.41 -10.66 1.38
C CYS A 158 -3.69 -9.90 1.04
N HIS A 159 -4.84 -10.57 0.97
CA HIS A 159 -6.14 -10.03 0.58
C HIS A 159 -6.11 -9.20 -0.71
N GLY A 160 -5.28 -9.63 -1.67
CA GLY A 160 -5.12 -8.98 -2.97
C GLY A 160 -4.28 -7.70 -2.98
N GLY A 161 -3.57 -7.38 -1.90
CA GLY A 161 -2.59 -6.30 -1.85
C GLY A 161 -3.16 -4.88 -1.76
N CYS A 162 -2.39 -3.90 -2.25
CA CYS A 162 -2.63 -2.49 -1.95
C CYS A 162 -3.58 -1.82 -2.96
N MET A 163 -4.74 -1.32 -2.47
CA MET A 163 -5.70 -0.57 -3.30
C MET A 163 -5.09 0.68 -3.94
N ALA A 164 -4.23 1.41 -3.20
CA ALA A 164 -3.59 2.61 -3.72
C ALA A 164 -2.70 2.28 -4.93
N VAL A 165 -1.93 1.19 -4.85
CA VAL A 165 -1.07 0.77 -5.96
C VAL A 165 -1.93 0.44 -7.18
N LYS A 166 -2.96 -0.40 -7.03
CA LYS A 166 -3.87 -0.75 -8.13
C LYS A 166 -4.47 0.49 -8.80
N HIS A 167 -5.04 1.38 -7.99
CA HIS A 167 -5.70 2.60 -8.48
C HIS A 167 -4.74 3.47 -9.30
N PHE A 168 -3.58 3.82 -8.73
CA PHE A 168 -2.63 4.71 -9.39
C PHE A 168 -1.86 4.06 -10.53
N THR A 169 -1.85 2.73 -10.62
CA THR A 169 -1.39 2.01 -11.80
C THR A 169 -2.50 1.67 -12.79
N GLN A 170 -3.70 2.24 -12.63
CA GLN A 170 -4.85 2.04 -13.51
C GLN A 170 -5.29 0.56 -13.65
N GLN A 171 -4.99 -0.24 -12.64
CA GLN A 171 -5.42 -1.63 -12.53
C GLN A 171 -6.78 -1.68 -11.84
N SER A 172 -7.67 -2.56 -12.32
CA SER A 172 -8.95 -2.79 -11.64
C SER A 172 -8.72 -3.11 -10.17
N LEU A 173 -9.58 -2.59 -9.29
CA LEU A 173 -9.49 -2.91 -7.86
C LEU A 173 -9.70 -4.41 -7.61
N ASP A 174 -10.49 -5.07 -8.45
CA ASP A 174 -10.72 -6.52 -8.42
C ASP A 174 -9.57 -7.36 -8.99
N ALA A 175 -8.58 -6.73 -9.62
CA ALA A 175 -7.38 -7.44 -10.04
C ALA A 175 -6.41 -7.59 -8.84
N PRO A 176 -5.46 -8.54 -8.87
CA PRO A 176 -4.38 -8.62 -7.88
C PRO A 176 -3.55 -7.33 -7.78
N ASP A 177 -2.70 -7.24 -6.77
CA ASP A 177 -1.66 -6.19 -6.73
C ASP A 177 -0.75 -6.29 -7.98
N PRO A 178 -0.31 -5.18 -8.59
CA PRO A 178 0.61 -5.23 -9.74
C PRO A 178 1.94 -5.97 -9.46
N ASP A 179 2.37 -6.03 -8.20
CA ASP A 179 3.55 -6.80 -7.77
C ASP A 179 3.15 -8.16 -7.15
N CYS A 180 1.96 -8.68 -7.49
CA CYS A 180 1.51 -10.00 -7.03
C CYS A 180 2.53 -11.08 -7.39
N VAL A 181 2.90 -11.90 -6.39
CA VAL A 181 3.92 -12.94 -6.51
C VAL A 181 3.61 -14.03 -7.55
N PHE A 182 2.33 -14.20 -7.90
CA PHE A 182 1.84 -15.18 -8.87
C PHE A 182 1.57 -14.60 -10.26
N GLN A 183 1.64 -13.27 -10.44
CA GLN A 183 1.46 -12.66 -11.76
C GLN A 183 2.80 -12.51 -12.48
N GLN A 184 2.78 -12.67 -13.80
CA GLN A 184 3.87 -12.23 -14.65
C GLN A 184 3.80 -10.69 -14.76
N PRO A 185 4.92 -9.96 -14.80
CA PRO A 185 4.90 -8.52 -15.03
C PRO A 185 4.24 -8.24 -16.39
N ALA A 186 3.05 -7.66 -16.41
CA ALA A 186 2.41 -7.25 -17.65
C ALA A 186 3.20 -6.07 -18.26
N PRO A 187 3.42 -6.03 -19.58
CA PRO A 187 3.86 -4.80 -20.23
C PRO A 187 2.80 -3.72 -19.98
N PHE A 188 3.20 -2.61 -19.36
CA PHE A 188 2.28 -1.54 -19.00
C PHE A 188 1.71 -0.87 -20.25
N PRO A 189 0.38 -0.68 -20.37
CA PRO A 189 -0.14 0.16 -21.44
C PRO A 189 0.31 1.61 -21.21
N ILE A 190 0.66 2.28 -22.32
CA ILE A 190 0.88 3.72 -22.43
C ILE A 190 -0.32 4.44 -21.78
N PRO A 191 -0.16 5.53 -21.01
CA PRO A 191 -1.23 6.13 -20.21
C PRO A 191 -2.45 6.45 -21.07
N VAL A 192 -3.52 5.68 -20.89
CA VAL A 192 -4.86 6.01 -21.35
C VAL A 192 -5.57 6.68 -20.17
N LYS A 193 -6.33 7.75 -20.42
CA LYS A 193 -6.99 8.58 -19.41
C LYS A 193 -7.67 7.74 -18.32
N ALA A 194 -7.51 8.17 -17.07
CA ALA A 194 -8.05 7.55 -15.87
C ALA A 194 -9.49 7.05 -16.05
N VAL A 195 -9.71 5.75 -15.87
CA VAL A 195 -11.06 5.17 -15.82
C VAL A 195 -11.57 5.36 -14.39
N SER A 196 -12.54 6.25 -14.24
CA SER A 196 -13.21 6.55 -12.98
C SER A 196 -14.13 5.39 -12.55
N GLN A 197 -13.58 4.35 -11.93
CA GLN A 197 -14.38 3.23 -11.40
C GLN A 197 -14.91 3.43 -9.97
N LEU A 198 -14.65 4.58 -9.34
CA LEU A 198 -15.15 4.90 -7.99
C LEU A 198 -16.04 6.14 -7.91
N ALA A 199 -16.26 6.85 -9.03
CA ALA A 199 -17.09 8.04 -9.07
C ALA A 199 -18.59 7.76 -8.84
N SER A 200 -19.03 6.50 -8.92
CA SER A 200 -20.43 6.11 -8.67
C SER A 200 -20.77 5.85 -7.20
N ILE A 201 -19.80 5.93 -6.29
CA ILE A 201 -20.02 5.66 -4.84
C ILE A 201 -20.05 6.96 -4.02
N ALA A 202 -19.64 8.09 -4.61
CA ALA A 202 -19.53 9.39 -3.95
C ALA A 202 -20.65 10.39 -4.32
N SER A 203 -21.66 9.98 -5.11
CA SER A 203 -22.85 10.80 -5.36
C SER A 203 -24.05 10.22 -4.60
N PRO A 204 -24.89 11.07 -3.98
CA PRO A 204 -26.13 10.61 -3.33
C PRO A 204 -27.10 9.95 -4.31
#